data_AF-A0A532E879-F1
#
_entry.id   AF-A0A532E879-F1
#
_cell.length_a   1.000
_cell.length_b   1.000
_cell.length_c   1.000
_cell.angle_alpha   90.00
_cell.angle_beta   90.00
_cell.angle_gamma   90.00
#
_symmetry.space_group_name_H-M   'P 1'
#
loop_
_entity.id
_entity.type
_entity.pdbx_description
1 polymer ?
#
loop_
_entity_poly.entity_id
_entity_poly.type
_entity_poly.pdbx_seq_one_letter_code
_entity_poly.pdbx_strand_id
1 'polypeptide(L)'
;MRDNREWIGEGLRSALEKITYPVHHLDFETFMPAVPKFGDTRPYQVIPTQWSNHIEHPEGRLDHAEYLCRDGRDPREELAVTLLDSLGGEGSICVYSSYERSVLERLAEDFPSLRKDLKRVIARLWDLHMVIRDHYYHPAFEGSYSIKAVLPAVVPSLSYADLAIRDGGVAACEYARMIFTVSDWIEKAQIEEALLRYCERDTLAMVELRKELKKRAG
;
A
#
# COMPACT_ATOMS: atom_id res chain seq x y z
N MET A 1 -28.28 -21.83 8.75
CA MET A 1 -27.78 -20.65 8.04
C MET A 1 -27.22 -19.73 9.09
N ARG A 2 -25.93 -19.39 9.04
CA ARG A 2 -25.39 -18.35 9.93
C ARG A 2 -26.16 -17.07 9.62
N ASP A 3 -26.74 -16.43 10.63
CA ASP A 3 -27.39 -15.14 10.46
C ASP A 3 -26.40 -14.22 9.74
N ASN A 4 -26.79 -13.67 8.59
CA ASN A 4 -25.97 -12.82 7.73
C ASN A 4 -25.75 -11.45 8.40
N ARG A 5 -25.11 -11.46 9.57
CA ARG A 5 -24.86 -10.32 10.45
C ARG A 5 -23.36 -10.07 10.52
N GLU A 6 -23.03 -8.82 10.81
CA GLU A 6 -21.67 -8.44 11.16
C GLU A 6 -21.17 -9.28 12.34
N TRP A 7 -19.94 -9.77 12.23
CA TRP A 7 -19.26 -10.55 13.24
C TRP A 7 -17.98 -9.84 13.68
N ILE A 8 -17.87 -9.65 14.99
CA ILE A 8 -16.70 -9.06 15.65
C ILE A 8 -16.13 -10.15 16.57
N GLY A 9 -14.92 -10.62 16.27
CA GLY A 9 -14.22 -11.60 17.09
C GLY A 9 -13.64 -10.97 18.35
N GLU A 10 -13.64 -11.73 19.46
CA GLU A 10 -13.10 -11.28 20.77
C GLU A 10 -11.62 -10.85 20.68
N GLY A 11 -10.86 -11.40 19.73
CA GLY A 11 -9.46 -11.06 19.49
C GLY A 11 -9.21 -9.76 18.73
N LEU A 12 -10.24 -9.10 18.17
CA LEU A 12 -10.06 -7.94 17.27
C LEU A 12 -9.30 -6.80 17.96
N ARG A 13 -9.73 -6.40 19.17
CA ARG A 13 -9.06 -5.36 19.97
C ARG A 13 -7.59 -5.68 20.19
N SER A 14 -7.33 -6.87 20.74
CA SER A 14 -5.97 -7.30 21.06
C SER A 14 -5.08 -7.40 19.83
N ALA A 15 -5.64 -7.74 18.66
CA ALA A 15 -4.90 -7.78 17.41
C ALA A 15 -4.55 -6.38 16.89
N LEU A 16 -5.49 -5.43 16.96
CA LEU A 16 -5.30 -4.02 16.59
C LEU A 16 -4.31 -3.28 17.50
N GLU A 17 -4.24 -3.65 18.78
CA GLU A 17 -3.37 -3.02 19.80
C GLU A 17 -1.92 -3.53 19.79
N LYS A 18 -1.57 -4.50 18.93
CA LYS A 18 -0.18 -4.99 18.77
C LYS A 18 0.76 -4.00 18.06
N ILE A 19 0.22 -2.90 17.54
CA ILE A 19 0.97 -1.86 16.84
C ILE A 19 1.75 -0.96 17.82
N THR A 20 2.86 -0.41 17.34
CA THR A 20 3.67 0.59 18.03
C THR A 20 3.68 1.86 17.19
N TYR A 21 3.55 3.03 17.83
CA TYR A 21 3.61 4.32 17.13
C TYR A 21 5.06 4.78 16.89
N PRO A 22 5.33 5.62 15.85
CA PRO A 22 4.38 6.03 14.81
C PRO A 22 3.93 4.83 13.96
N VAL A 23 2.70 4.87 13.44
CA VAL A 23 2.19 3.81 12.56
C VAL A 23 2.30 4.29 11.12
N HIS A 24 3.17 3.64 10.36
CA HIS A 24 3.32 3.85 8.93
C HIS A 24 2.30 2.99 8.18
N HIS A 25 1.59 3.54 7.22
CA HIS A 25 0.65 2.80 6.36
C HIS A 25 1.22 2.80 4.96
N LEU A 26 1.77 1.66 4.55
CA LEU A 26 2.61 1.54 3.37
C LEU A 26 1.90 0.76 2.26
N ASP A 27 1.93 1.33 1.06
CA ASP A 27 1.48 0.68 -0.16
C ASP A 27 2.47 0.95 -1.31
N PHE A 28 2.54 0.03 -2.28
CA PHE A 28 3.40 0.15 -3.46
C PHE A 28 2.61 -0.01 -4.76
N GLU A 29 2.90 0.85 -5.74
CA GLU A 29 2.59 0.54 -7.13
C GLU A 29 3.81 -0.02 -7.84
N THR A 30 3.54 -0.98 -8.72
CA THR A 30 4.57 -1.70 -9.47
C THR A 30 4.14 -1.89 -10.92
N PHE A 31 5.10 -2.13 -11.80
CA PHE A 31 4.82 -2.61 -13.15
C PHE A 31 5.69 -3.83 -13.49
N MET A 32 5.23 -4.61 -14.46
CA MET A 32 5.86 -5.87 -14.87
C MET A 32 5.99 -5.91 -16.40
N PRO A 33 7.03 -5.28 -16.98
CA PRO A 33 7.17 -5.20 -18.43
C PRO A 33 7.53 -6.57 -19.02
N ALA A 34 6.89 -6.93 -20.14
CA ALA A 34 7.18 -8.17 -20.86
C ALA A 34 8.59 -8.14 -21.49
N VAL A 35 9.05 -6.96 -21.93
CA VAL A 35 10.41 -6.72 -22.40
C VAL A 35 11.18 -5.95 -21.32
N PRO A 36 12.32 -6.47 -20.81
CA PRO A 36 13.15 -5.76 -19.84
C PRO A 36 13.43 -4.31 -20.25
N LYS A 37 13.16 -3.38 -19.34
CA LYS A 37 13.37 -1.93 -19.55
C LYS A 37 14.69 -1.44 -18.97
N PHE A 38 15.25 -2.17 -18.02
CA PHE A 38 16.45 -1.78 -17.28
C PHE A 38 17.50 -2.89 -17.31
N GLY A 39 18.75 -2.51 -17.09
CA GLY A 39 19.85 -3.47 -16.94
C GLY A 39 19.56 -4.46 -15.81
N ASP A 40 20.01 -5.69 -15.98
CA ASP A 40 19.88 -6.77 -14.99
C ASP A 40 18.43 -7.04 -14.55
N THR A 41 17.46 -6.80 -15.44
CA THR A 41 16.05 -7.20 -15.25
C THR A 41 15.64 -8.30 -16.23
N ARG A 42 14.57 -9.05 -15.87
CA ARG A 42 14.00 -10.13 -16.69
C ARG A 42 12.54 -9.87 -17.08
N PRO A 43 12.02 -10.55 -18.13
CA PRO A 43 10.60 -10.47 -18.49
C PRO A 43 9.69 -10.69 -17.28
N TYR A 44 8.67 -9.84 -17.15
CA TYR A 44 7.67 -9.86 -16.07
C TYR A 44 8.25 -9.75 -14.65
N GLN A 45 9.46 -9.22 -14.50
CA GLN A 45 9.97 -8.85 -13.18
C GLN A 45 9.12 -7.72 -12.59
N VAL A 46 8.74 -7.86 -11.33
CA VAL A 46 8.08 -6.80 -10.55
C VAL A 46 9.09 -5.68 -10.33
N ILE A 47 8.77 -4.49 -10.82
CA ILE A 47 9.54 -3.27 -10.59
C ILE A 47 8.65 -2.30 -9.80
N PRO A 48 8.97 -1.98 -8.54
CA PRO A 48 8.27 -0.93 -7.81
C PRO A 48 8.58 0.43 -8.42
N THR A 49 7.55 1.26 -8.55
CA THR A 49 7.61 2.57 -9.23
C THR A 49 7.11 3.70 -8.37
N GLN A 50 6.30 3.37 -7.36
CA GLN A 50 5.67 4.30 -6.46
C GLN A 50 5.58 3.68 -5.06
N TRP A 51 5.62 4.52 -4.03
CA TRP A 51 5.12 4.17 -2.70
C TRP A 51 4.34 5.35 -2.11
N SER A 52 3.39 5.02 -1.25
CA SER A 52 2.69 5.97 -0.39
C SER A 52 2.89 5.56 1.07
N ASN A 53 3.00 6.54 1.97
CA ASN A 53 3.18 6.34 3.39
C ASN A 53 2.37 7.37 4.20
N HIS A 54 1.24 6.94 4.76
CA HIS A 54 0.55 7.73 5.78
C HIS A 54 1.13 7.44 7.17
N ILE A 55 1.56 8.47 7.89
CA ILE A 55 2.25 8.36 9.17
C ILE A 55 1.33 8.87 10.28
N GLU A 56 0.75 7.93 11.04
CA GLU A 56 -0.10 8.23 12.18
C GLU A 56 0.77 8.34 13.45
N HIS A 57 0.74 9.50 14.09
CA HIS A 57 1.49 9.78 15.32
C HIS A 57 0.62 9.56 16.57
N PRO A 58 1.21 9.31 17.76
CA PRO A 58 0.46 9.03 18.99
C PRO A 58 -0.59 10.09 19.36
N GLU A 59 -0.32 11.36 19.04
CA GLU A 59 -1.19 12.51 19.28
C GLU A 59 -2.38 12.61 18.31
N GLY A 60 -2.46 11.72 17.32
CA GLY A 60 -3.50 11.69 16.29
C GLY A 60 -3.21 12.54 15.06
N ARG A 61 -2.03 13.16 14.98
CA ARG A 61 -1.56 13.82 13.76
C ARG A 61 -1.29 12.77 12.68
N LEU A 62 -1.66 13.10 11.44
CA LEU A 62 -1.48 12.25 10.28
C LEU A 62 -0.67 13.04 9.24
N ASP A 63 0.54 12.58 8.96
CA ASP A 63 1.33 13.10 7.83
C ASP A 63 1.21 12.15 6.64
N HIS A 64 1.59 12.65 5.47
CA HIS A 64 1.72 11.86 4.26
C HIS A 64 3.07 12.12 3.60
N ALA A 65 3.71 11.05 3.16
CA ALA A 65 4.89 11.06 2.33
C ALA A 65 4.69 10.11 1.16
N GLU A 66 5.32 10.41 0.04
CA GLU A 66 5.17 9.62 -1.18
C GLU A 66 6.41 9.70 -2.07
N TYR A 67 6.50 8.74 -2.99
CA TYR A 67 7.47 8.73 -4.07
C TYR A 67 6.81 8.22 -5.34
N LEU A 68 7.14 8.83 -6.48
CA LEU A 68 6.81 8.34 -7.82
C LEU A 68 7.99 8.61 -8.74
N CYS A 69 8.48 7.57 -9.42
CA CYS A 69 9.47 7.74 -10.47
C CYS A 69 8.82 8.35 -11.72
N ARG A 70 9.26 9.55 -12.12
CA ARG A 70 8.62 10.35 -13.19
C ARG A 70 9.34 10.29 -14.53
N ASP A 71 10.40 9.51 -14.61
CA ASP A 71 11.25 9.43 -15.79
C ASP A 71 11.60 7.97 -16.15
N GLY A 72 12.36 7.79 -17.23
CA GLY A 72 12.66 6.48 -17.80
C GLY A 72 13.81 5.71 -17.14
N ARG A 73 14.31 6.13 -15.97
CA ARG A 73 15.38 5.40 -15.27
C ARG A 73 14.86 4.25 -14.43
N ASP A 74 15.78 3.38 -14.01
CA ASP A 74 15.46 2.31 -13.06
C ASP A 74 15.11 2.91 -11.69
N PRO A 75 13.87 2.77 -11.22
CA PRO A 75 13.42 3.41 -9.98
C PRO A 75 13.92 2.68 -8.72
N ARG A 76 14.35 1.42 -8.82
CA ARG A 76 14.39 0.52 -7.66
C ARG A 76 15.29 0.98 -6.52
N GLU A 77 16.50 1.48 -6.84
CA GLU A 77 17.46 1.91 -5.82
C GLU A 77 16.99 3.18 -5.11
N GLU A 78 16.59 4.21 -5.87
CA GLU A 78 16.11 5.46 -5.29
C GLU A 78 14.82 5.26 -4.51
N LEU A 79 13.90 4.46 -5.05
CA LEU A 79 12.66 4.09 -4.38
C LEU A 79 12.96 3.45 -3.02
N ALA A 80 13.91 2.51 -2.95
CA ALA A 80 14.30 1.89 -1.69
C ALA A 80 14.94 2.90 -0.72
N VAL A 81 15.82 3.79 -1.19
CA VAL A 81 16.48 4.80 -0.35
C VAL A 81 15.47 5.79 0.23
N THR A 82 14.61 6.36 -0.61
CA THR A 82 13.57 7.31 -0.20
C THR A 82 12.54 6.68 0.73
N LEU A 83 12.19 5.41 0.50
CA LEU A 83 11.32 4.66 1.40
C LEU A 83 11.95 4.49 2.79
N LEU A 84 13.23 4.09 2.85
CA LEU A 84 13.94 3.89 4.11
C LEU A 84 14.03 5.18 4.92
N ASP A 85 14.23 6.32 4.25
CA ASP A 85 14.20 7.65 4.88
C ASP A 85 12.82 7.95 5.47
N SER A 86 11.75 7.77 4.68
CA SER A 86 10.35 8.00 5.09
C SER A 86 9.88 7.10 6.25
N LEU A 87 10.28 5.83 6.27
CA LEU A 87 9.89 4.87 7.31
C LEU A 87 10.70 4.98 8.60
N GLY A 88 11.85 5.64 8.57
CA GLY A 88 12.77 5.76 9.71
C GLY A 88 13.08 4.43 10.40
N GLY A 89 13.37 4.49 11.70
CA GLY A 89 13.80 3.34 12.51
C GLY A 89 12.75 2.73 13.44
N GLU A 90 11.59 3.37 13.63
CA GLU A 90 10.70 3.11 14.77
C GLU A 90 9.24 2.92 14.37
N GLY A 91 8.46 2.26 15.22
CA GLY A 91 7.03 2.06 14.99
C GLY A 91 6.67 0.92 14.04
N SER A 92 5.38 0.62 13.95
CA SER A 92 4.82 -0.46 13.13
C SER A 92 4.52 0.01 11.72
N ILE A 93 4.60 -0.92 10.76
CA ILE A 93 4.31 -0.66 9.36
C ILE A 93 3.09 -1.49 8.95
N CYS A 94 1.94 -0.84 8.92
CA CYS A 94 0.66 -1.37 8.47
C CYS A 94 0.66 -1.55 6.94
N VAL A 95 0.33 -2.76 6.48
CA VAL A 95 0.21 -3.11 5.05
C VAL A 95 -1.09 -3.87 4.77
N TYR A 96 -1.46 -3.96 3.49
CA TYR A 96 -2.67 -4.66 3.03
C TYR A 96 -2.41 -5.55 1.79
N SER A 97 -1.33 -6.31 1.81
CA SER A 97 -1.35 -7.70 2.28
C SER A 97 0.11 -8.17 2.40
N SER A 98 0.40 -9.45 2.19
CA SER A 98 1.78 -9.93 2.05
C SER A 98 2.52 -9.39 0.81
N TYR A 99 1.84 -8.65 -0.07
CA TYR A 99 2.43 -8.13 -1.31
C TYR A 99 3.61 -7.19 -1.05
N GLU A 100 3.44 -6.22 -0.14
CA GLU A 100 4.48 -5.24 0.21
C GLU A 100 5.73 -5.92 0.76
N ARG A 101 5.56 -6.99 1.56
CA ARG A 101 6.66 -7.83 2.03
C ARG A 101 7.44 -8.41 0.86
N SER A 102 6.76 -8.94 -0.16
CA SER A 102 7.42 -9.54 -1.32
C SER A 102 8.19 -8.51 -2.16
N VAL A 103 7.70 -7.27 -2.24
CA VAL A 103 8.41 -6.16 -2.91
C VAL A 103 9.69 -5.83 -2.16
N LEU A 104 9.59 -5.67 -0.83
CA LEU A 104 10.74 -5.39 0.04
C LEU A 104 11.80 -6.49 0.01
N GLU A 105 11.38 -7.76 -0.03
CA GLU A 105 12.29 -8.90 -0.12
C GLU A 105 13.05 -8.90 -1.45
N ARG A 106 12.39 -8.62 -2.57
CA ARG A 106 13.03 -8.47 -3.89
C ARG A 106 14.00 -7.30 -3.91
N LEU A 107 13.63 -6.14 -3.36
CA LEU A 107 14.56 -5.00 -3.24
C LEU A 107 15.80 -5.38 -2.42
N ALA A 108 15.65 -6.18 -1.36
CA ALA A 108 16.76 -6.64 -0.53
C ALA A 108 17.66 -7.68 -1.24
N GLU A 109 17.12 -8.41 -2.20
CA GLU A 109 17.87 -9.30 -3.10
C GLU A 109 18.64 -8.49 -4.15
N ASP A 110 17.94 -7.59 -4.85
CA ASP A 110 18.46 -6.75 -5.93
C ASP A 110 19.55 -5.77 -5.43
N PHE A 111 19.43 -5.25 -4.20
CA PHE A 111 20.36 -4.27 -3.63
C PHE A 111 20.98 -4.77 -2.30
N PRO A 112 22.07 -5.56 -2.36
CA PRO A 112 22.73 -6.11 -1.17
C PRO A 112 23.19 -5.06 -0.15
N SER A 113 23.52 -3.83 -0.60
CA SER A 113 23.90 -2.70 0.25
C SER A 113 22.75 -2.24 1.17
N LEU A 114 21.50 -2.31 0.69
CA LEU A 114 20.28 -1.90 1.42
C LEU A 114 19.62 -3.06 2.18
N ARG A 115 20.04 -4.30 1.92
CA ARG A 115 19.44 -5.53 2.46
C ARG A 115 19.22 -5.51 3.96
N LYS A 116 20.23 -5.06 4.73
CA LYS A 116 20.15 -5.03 6.20
C LYS A 116 19.03 -4.09 6.68
N ASP A 117 18.82 -2.99 5.99
CA ASP A 117 17.85 -1.96 6.35
C ASP A 117 16.44 -2.39 5.95
N LEU A 118 16.29 -2.92 4.73
CA LEU A 118 15.05 -3.51 4.25
C LEU A 118 14.59 -4.69 5.11
N LYS A 119 15.52 -5.53 5.60
CA LYS A 119 15.19 -6.62 6.56
C LYS A 119 14.63 -6.07 7.88
N ARG A 120 15.08 -4.90 8.35
CA ARG A 120 14.51 -4.25 9.56
C ARG A 120 13.11 -3.72 9.29
N VAL A 121 12.87 -3.14 8.11
CA VAL A 121 11.52 -2.74 7.66
C VAL A 121 10.59 -3.96 7.63
N ILE A 122 11.01 -5.06 6.99
CA ILE A 122 10.25 -6.31 6.89
C ILE A 122 9.85 -6.87 8.27
N ALA A 123 10.72 -6.71 9.27
CA ALA A 123 10.46 -7.15 10.65
C ALA A 123 9.43 -6.29 11.40
N ARG A 124 9.20 -5.05 10.96
CA ARG A 124 8.20 -4.10 11.53
C ARG A 124 6.82 -4.22 10.87
N LEU A 125 6.69 -4.99 9.80
CA LEU A 125 5.43 -5.15 9.07
C LEU A 125 4.36 -5.79 9.97
N TRP A 126 3.18 -5.20 9.94
CA TRP A 126 1.96 -5.66 10.58
C TRP A 126 0.84 -5.66 9.55
N ASP A 127 0.22 -6.83 9.33
CA ASP A 127 -0.70 -7.06 8.22
C ASP A 127 -2.16 -6.86 8.67
N LEU A 128 -2.80 -5.78 8.22
CA LEU A 128 -4.19 -5.46 8.56
C LEU A 128 -5.18 -6.42 7.90
N HIS A 129 -4.86 -6.93 6.72
CA HIS A 129 -5.69 -7.91 6.02
C HIS A 129 -5.84 -9.19 6.86
N MET A 130 -4.76 -9.65 7.52
CA MET A 130 -4.82 -10.80 8.43
C MET A 130 -5.67 -10.55 9.67
N VAL A 131 -5.54 -9.37 10.26
CA VAL A 131 -6.34 -9.00 11.43
C VAL A 131 -7.83 -9.01 11.10
N ILE A 132 -8.21 -8.45 9.96
CA ILE A 132 -9.60 -8.44 9.52
C ILE A 132 -10.06 -9.86 9.21
N ARG A 133 -9.32 -10.62 8.40
CA ARG A 133 -9.70 -11.99 8.03
C ARG A 133 -9.95 -12.88 9.25
N ASP A 134 -9.12 -12.75 10.28
CA ASP A 134 -9.15 -13.65 11.44
C ASP A 134 -10.11 -13.19 12.55
N HIS A 135 -10.49 -11.90 12.58
CA HIS A 135 -11.24 -11.32 13.71
C HIS A 135 -12.44 -10.44 13.32
N TYR A 136 -12.74 -10.25 12.04
CA TYR A 136 -13.84 -9.40 11.62
C TYR A 136 -14.48 -9.87 10.32
N TYR A 137 -15.80 -9.83 10.25
CA TYR A 137 -16.55 -10.10 9.02
C TYR A 137 -17.76 -9.19 8.91
N HIS A 138 -18.00 -8.68 7.72
CA HIS A 138 -19.23 -7.98 7.39
C HIS A 138 -19.92 -8.67 6.19
N PRO A 139 -21.25 -8.86 6.18
CA PRO A 139 -21.99 -9.47 5.08
C PRO A 139 -21.69 -8.88 3.69
N ALA A 140 -21.53 -7.56 3.62
CA ALA A 140 -21.20 -6.84 2.39
C ALA A 140 -19.79 -7.14 1.84
N PHE A 141 -18.95 -7.89 2.56
CA PHE A 141 -17.70 -8.42 2.00
C PHE A 141 -17.97 -9.42 0.89
N GLU A 142 -19.11 -10.14 0.94
CA GLU A 142 -19.48 -11.19 -0.02
C GLU A 142 -18.37 -12.25 -0.21
N GLY A 143 -17.59 -12.50 0.84
CA GLY A 143 -16.47 -13.43 0.84
C GLY A 143 -15.14 -12.85 0.34
N SER A 144 -15.12 -11.60 -0.14
CA SER A 144 -13.91 -10.87 -0.54
C SER A 144 -13.35 -10.04 0.60
N TYR A 145 -12.07 -10.27 0.91
CA TYR A 145 -11.29 -9.48 1.87
C TYR A 145 -10.31 -8.52 1.18
N SER A 146 -10.56 -8.17 -0.08
CA SER A 146 -9.81 -7.09 -0.72
C SER A 146 -10.14 -5.75 -0.06
N ILE A 147 -9.20 -4.80 -0.02
CA ILE A 147 -9.44 -3.50 0.60
C ILE A 147 -10.62 -2.78 -0.04
N LYS A 148 -10.86 -3.01 -1.34
CA LYS A 148 -11.95 -2.41 -2.12
C LYS A 148 -13.34 -2.97 -1.79
N ALA A 149 -13.40 -4.21 -1.32
CA ALA A 149 -14.63 -4.81 -0.81
C ALA A 149 -14.85 -4.42 0.67
N VAL A 150 -13.77 -4.42 1.45
CA VAL A 150 -13.84 -4.18 2.90
C VAL A 150 -14.09 -2.71 3.24
N LEU A 151 -13.43 -1.79 2.55
CA LEU A 151 -13.49 -0.35 2.82
C LEU A 151 -14.92 0.22 2.82
N PRO A 152 -15.72 0.09 1.75
CA PRO A 152 -17.06 0.69 1.73
C PRO A 152 -18.03 0.03 2.73
N ALA A 153 -17.77 -1.22 3.13
CA ALA A 153 -18.58 -1.92 4.13
C ALA A 153 -18.29 -1.44 5.57
N VAL A 154 -17.04 -1.08 5.85
CA VAL A 154 -16.62 -0.64 7.19
C VAL A 154 -16.67 0.89 7.33
N VAL A 155 -16.29 1.61 6.27
CA VAL A 155 -16.23 3.08 6.20
C VAL A 155 -17.00 3.56 4.96
N PRO A 156 -18.36 3.65 5.02
CA PRO A 156 -19.18 3.93 3.84
C PRO A 156 -18.93 5.30 3.19
N SER A 157 -18.31 6.24 3.92
CA SER A 157 -17.95 7.56 3.40
C SER A 157 -16.68 7.56 2.53
N LEU A 158 -15.91 6.47 2.49
CA LEU A 158 -14.68 6.36 1.72
C LEU A 158 -14.77 5.22 0.69
N SER A 159 -14.46 5.52 -0.57
CA SER A 159 -14.47 4.53 -1.65
C SER A 159 -13.40 4.86 -2.70
N TYR A 160 -13.40 4.19 -3.86
CA TYR A 160 -12.53 4.52 -5.00
C TYR A 160 -13.33 5.11 -6.18
N ALA A 161 -14.62 5.39 -5.99
CA ALA A 161 -15.51 5.77 -7.08
C ALA A 161 -15.19 7.16 -7.67
N ASP A 162 -14.58 8.04 -6.89
CA ASP A 162 -14.16 9.39 -7.30
C ASP A 162 -12.82 9.43 -8.04
N LEU A 163 -12.11 8.29 -8.12
CA LEU A 163 -10.78 8.22 -8.73
C LEU A 163 -10.84 7.78 -10.19
N ALA A 164 -9.90 8.33 -10.98
CA ALA A 164 -9.69 7.94 -12.38
C ALA A 164 -9.08 6.54 -12.48
N ILE A 165 -8.11 6.23 -11.61
CA ILE A 165 -7.52 4.90 -11.46
C ILE A 165 -8.19 4.20 -10.28
N ARG A 166 -8.61 2.95 -10.48
CA ARG A 166 -9.38 2.19 -9.48
C ARG A 166 -8.82 0.79 -9.24
N ASP A 167 -7.82 0.37 -9.99
CA ASP A 167 -7.12 -0.89 -9.78
C ASP A 167 -5.65 -0.83 -10.20
N GLY A 168 -4.82 -1.63 -9.53
CA GLY A 168 -3.38 -1.64 -9.74
C GLY A 168 -2.97 -2.11 -11.14
N GLY A 169 -3.82 -2.85 -11.85
CA GLY A 169 -3.57 -3.21 -13.24
C GLY A 169 -3.64 -1.99 -14.16
N VAL A 170 -4.65 -1.14 -13.96
CA VAL A 170 -4.76 0.16 -14.64
C VAL A 170 -3.63 1.10 -14.20
N ALA A 171 -3.29 1.15 -12.91
CA ALA A 171 -2.17 1.95 -12.42
C ALA A 171 -0.83 1.57 -13.10
N ALA A 172 -0.52 0.27 -13.19
CA ALA A 172 0.66 -0.23 -13.88
C ALA A 172 0.68 0.13 -15.37
N CYS A 173 -0.49 0.06 -16.05
CA CYS A 173 -0.62 0.45 -17.44
C CYS A 173 -0.40 1.95 -17.64
N GLU A 174 -1.05 2.78 -16.84
CA GLU A 174 -0.92 4.24 -16.90
C GLU A 174 0.50 4.70 -16.57
N TYR A 175 1.15 4.09 -15.58
CA TYR A 175 2.57 4.33 -15.31
C TYR A 175 3.45 4.04 -16.54
N ALA A 176 3.31 2.84 -17.13
CA ALA A 176 4.08 2.48 -18.31
C ALA A 176 3.80 3.44 -19.49
N ARG A 177 2.56 3.89 -19.64
CA ARG A 177 2.13 4.85 -20.66
C ARG A 177 2.77 6.23 -20.44
N MET A 178 2.74 6.73 -19.21
CA MET A 178 3.33 8.00 -18.79
C MET A 178 4.83 8.07 -19.09
N ILE A 179 5.55 6.97 -18.81
CA ILE A 179 7.00 6.91 -18.96
C ILE A 179 7.43 6.65 -20.40
N PHE A 180 6.80 5.70 -21.09
CA PHE A 180 7.34 5.15 -22.35
C PHE A 180 6.57 5.53 -23.62
N THR A 181 5.35 6.09 -23.51
CA THR A 181 4.48 6.31 -24.67
C THR A 181 4.08 7.77 -24.84
N VAL A 182 3.68 8.44 -23.75
CA VAL A 182 3.19 9.82 -23.81
C VAL A 182 4.35 10.78 -23.99
N SER A 183 4.22 11.74 -24.91
CA SER A 183 5.15 12.85 -25.08
C SER A 183 4.56 14.20 -24.63
N ASP A 184 3.23 14.33 -24.61
CA ASP A 184 2.55 15.54 -24.16
C ASP A 184 2.67 15.72 -22.64
N TRP A 185 3.13 16.88 -22.21
CA TRP A 185 3.41 17.14 -20.79
C TRP A 185 2.14 17.36 -19.97
N ILE A 186 1.05 17.85 -20.59
CA ILE A 186 -0.24 18.04 -19.91
C ILE A 186 -0.83 16.66 -19.59
N GLU A 187 -0.86 15.77 -20.58
CA GLU A 187 -1.32 14.41 -20.38
C GLU A 187 -0.46 13.65 -19.35
N LYS A 188 0.87 13.79 -19.36
CA LYS A 188 1.73 13.21 -18.32
C LYS A 188 1.36 13.69 -16.92
N ALA A 189 1.16 14.99 -16.74
CA ALA A 189 0.80 15.56 -15.45
C ALA A 189 -0.56 15.03 -14.95
N GLN A 190 -1.51 14.77 -15.85
CA GLN A 190 -2.80 14.18 -15.49
C GLN A 190 -2.67 12.72 -15.03
N ILE A 191 -1.82 11.93 -15.70
CA ILE A 191 -1.56 10.55 -15.30
C ILE A 191 -0.83 10.52 -13.95
N GLU A 192 0.18 11.37 -13.79
CA GLU A 192 0.95 11.50 -12.56
C GLU A 192 0.01 11.76 -11.37
N GLU A 193 -0.82 12.80 -11.46
CA GLU A 193 -1.80 13.14 -10.43
C GLU A 193 -2.77 11.99 -10.13
N ALA A 194 -3.22 11.27 -11.16
CA ALA A 194 -4.10 10.12 -10.98
C ALA A 194 -3.43 8.96 -10.23
N LEU A 195 -2.14 8.70 -10.51
CA LEU A 195 -1.34 7.68 -9.81
C LEU A 195 -1.08 8.06 -8.35
N LEU A 196 -0.71 9.31 -8.09
CA LEU A 196 -0.48 9.83 -6.73
C LEU A 196 -1.75 9.68 -5.87
N ARG A 197 -2.89 10.19 -6.37
CA ARG A 197 -4.17 10.12 -5.66
C ARG A 197 -4.66 8.69 -5.40
N TYR A 198 -4.36 7.75 -6.30
CA TYR A 198 -4.75 6.35 -6.14
C TYR A 198 -3.95 5.68 -5.01
N CYS A 199 -2.61 5.77 -5.05
CA CYS A 199 -1.75 5.18 -4.03
C CYS A 199 -1.93 5.86 -2.65
N GLU A 200 -2.16 7.19 -2.63
CA GLU A 200 -2.54 7.91 -1.42
C GLU A 200 -3.84 7.33 -0.82
N ARG A 201 -4.86 7.06 -1.65
CA ARG A 201 -6.14 6.49 -1.20
C ARG A 201 -5.98 5.10 -0.59
N ASP A 202 -5.13 4.24 -1.15
CA ASP A 202 -4.87 2.89 -0.62
C ASP A 202 -4.32 2.95 0.82
N THR A 203 -3.39 3.87 1.08
CA THR A 203 -2.86 4.07 2.44
C THR A 203 -3.83 4.76 3.40
N LEU A 204 -4.60 5.75 2.94
CA LEU A 204 -5.66 6.38 3.73
C LEU A 204 -6.76 5.37 4.10
N ALA A 205 -7.09 4.44 3.20
CA ALA A 205 -8.05 3.39 3.46
C ALA A 205 -7.62 2.50 4.65
N MET A 206 -6.33 2.17 4.76
CA MET A 206 -5.81 1.42 5.91
C MET A 206 -5.93 2.20 7.22
N VAL A 207 -5.65 3.51 7.20
CA VAL A 207 -5.79 4.39 8.37
C VAL A 207 -7.25 4.37 8.86
N GLU A 208 -8.19 4.65 7.97
CA GLU A 208 -9.61 4.76 8.33
C GLU A 208 -10.22 3.41 8.72
N LEU A 209 -9.81 2.32 8.06
CA LEU A 209 -10.20 0.96 8.48
C LEU A 209 -9.72 0.66 9.90
N ARG A 210 -8.46 0.94 10.23
CA ARG A 210 -7.93 0.71 11.58
C ARG A 210 -8.70 1.51 12.62
N LYS A 211 -8.93 2.81 12.37
CA LYS A 211 -9.67 3.68 13.29
C LYS A 211 -11.08 3.16 13.52
N GLU A 212 -11.78 2.78 12.46
CA GLU A 212 -13.17 2.35 12.55
C GLU A 212 -13.29 0.97 13.22
N LEU A 213 -12.43 0.01 12.88
CA LEU A 213 -12.38 -1.29 13.54
C LEU A 213 -12.03 -1.17 15.02
N LYS A 214 -11.17 -0.23 15.41
CA LYS A 214 -10.86 0.04 16.81
C LYS A 214 -12.08 0.54 17.59
N LYS A 215 -12.93 1.39 17.00
CA LYS A 215 -14.19 1.82 17.62
C LYS A 215 -15.17 0.65 17.78
N ARG A 216 -15.28 -0.22 16.75
CA ARG A 216 -16.16 -1.40 16.78
C ARG A 216 -15.71 -2.45 17.80
N ALA A 217 -14.41 -2.55 18.06
CA ALA A 217 -13.84 -3.46 19.05
C ALA A 217 -14.07 -3.03 20.52
N GLY A 218 -14.77 -1.91 20.78
CA GLY A 218 -15.28 -1.47 22.10
C GLY A 218 -14.24 -0.89 23.03
#